data_AF-A0A7J3GY74-F1
#
_entry.id   AF-A0A7J3GY74-F1
#
_cell.length_a   1.000
_cell.length_b   1.000
_cell.length_c   1.000
_cell.angle_alpha   90.00
_cell.angle_beta   90.00
_cell.angle_gamma   90.00
#
_symmetry.space_group_name_H-M   'P 1'
#
loop_
_entity.id
_entity.type
_entity.pdbx_description
1 polymer ?
#
loop_
_entity_poly.entity_id
_entity_poly.type
_entity_poly.pdbx_seq_one_letter_code
_entity_poly.pdbx_strand_id
1 'polypeptide(L)'
;MLVYIGIDDTDSPRGMCTTYVAARALRAAEGEGARAADHPWLVRLNPNCPYKTRGNAAVCLPLEVERSGFDRVWEAVLGVVRELAELENGADPGVAAFPEENRGHLERFYFRAVREMVEVEEALELAERYALAFWRHGEGRGIVGAVAAAGASVGTLTTYELLAYRRR
;
A
#
# COMPACT_ATOMS: atom_id res chain seq x y z
N MET A 1 8.97 16.45 1.64
CA MET A 1 7.55 16.35 1.28
C MET A 1 6.98 15.14 1.98
N LEU A 2 5.69 15.17 2.30
CA LEU A 2 5.01 14.05 2.93
C LEU A 2 4.36 13.19 1.84
N VAL A 3 4.65 11.89 1.87
CA VAL A 3 4.25 10.90 0.85
C VAL A 3 3.60 9.72 1.53
N TYR A 4 2.57 9.18 0.91
CA TYR A 4 1.79 8.06 1.41
C TYR A 4 1.86 6.93 0.40
N ILE A 5 2.61 5.90 0.76
CA ILE A 5 2.83 4.75 -0.12
C ILE A 5 1.91 3.62 0.31
N GLY A 6 0.91 3.33 -0.51
CA GLY A 6 0.06 2.16 -0.35
C GLY A 6 0.69 0.92 -0.97
N ILE A 7 0.55 -0.22 -0.31
CA ILE A 7 1.02 -1.55 -0.76
C ILE A 7 -0.09 -2.56 -0.46
N ASP A 8 -0.46 -3.38 -1.44
CA ASP A 8 -1.42 -4.47 -1.25
C ASP A 8 -1.12 -5.70 -2.13
N ASP A 9 -1.77 -6.81 -1.82
CA ASP A 9 -1.82 -8.06 -2.58
C ASP A 9 -0.46 -8.66 -2.92
N THR A 10 0.44 -8.69 -1.93
CA THR A 10 1.81 -9.22 -2.10
C THR A 10 1.94 -10.69 -1.70
N ASP A 11 0.92 -11.24 -1.02
CA ASP A 11 0.95 -12.57 -0.43
C ASP A 11 0.17 -13.61 -1.22
N SER A 12 0.47 -14.88 -0.94
CA SER A 12 -0.27 -16.01 -1.52
C SER A 12 -0.60 -17.03 -0.43
N PRO A 13 -1.48 -18.01 -0.70
CA PRO A 13 -1.69 -19.14 0.20
C PRO A 13 -0.42 -19.93 0.54
N ARG A 14 0.67 -19.77 -0.24
CA ARG A 14 1.94 -20.50 -0.07
C ARG A 14 2.95 -19.75 0.80
N GLY A 15 2.81 -18.44 0.99
CA GLY A 15 3.79 -17.67 1.75
C GLY A 15 3.57 -16.16 1.73
N MET A 16 4.41 -15.49 2.53
CA MET A 16 4.44 -14.04 2.75
C MET A 16 3.17 -13.47 3.39
N CYS A 17 3.21 -12.16 3.67
CA CYS A 17 2.07 -11.34 4.03
C CYS A 17 2.39 -9.89 3.67
N THR A 18 1.37 -9.13 3.25
CA THR A 18 1.49 -7.70 2.92
C THR A 18 2.15 -6.88 4.02
N THR A 19 1.87 -7.19 5.29
CA THR A 19 2.48 -6.47 6.41
C THR A 19 3.98 -6.73 6.55
N TYR A 20 4.47 -7.94 6.24
CA TYR A 20 5.90 -8.24 6.26
C TYR A 20 6.62 -7.55 5.11
N VAL A 21 6.06 -7.59 3.90
CA VAL A 21 6.60 -6.91 2.73
C VAL A 21 6.66 -5.40 2.97
N ALA A 22 5.59 -4.81 3.48
CA ALA A 22 5.55 -3.38 3.81
C ALA A 22 6.57 -3.00 4.92
N ALA A 23 6.75 -3.84 5.95
CA ALA A 23 7.76 -3.61 6.97
C ALA A 23 9.19 -3.64 6.40
N ARG A 24 9.45 -4.53 5.42
CA ARG A 24 10.74 -4.56 4.70
C ARG A 24 10.91 -3.36 3.77
N ALA A 25 9.85 -2.94 3.10
CA ALA A 25 9.84 -1.77 2.23
C ALA A 25 10.11 -0.47 3.01
N LEU A 26 9.52 -0.33 4.21
CA LEU A 26 9.82 0.78 5.12
C LEU A 26 11.31 0.86 5.45
N ARG A 27 11.95 -0.27 5.81
CA ARG A 27 13.38 -0.32 6.11
C ARG A 27 14.24 0.06 4.90
N ALA A 28 13.86 -0.38 3.71
CA ALA A 28 14.56 0.00 2.48
C ALA A 28 14.42 1.50 2.19
N ALA A 29 13.22 2.06 2.33
CA ALA A 29 12.97 3.49 2.21
C ALA A 29 13.80 4.32 3.20
N GLU A 30 13.88 3.89 4.47
CA GLU A 30 14.72 4.53 5.50
C GLU A 30 16.20 4.51 5.11
N GLY A 31 16.68 3.42 4.50
CA GLY A 31 18.04 3.31 3.97
C GLY A 31 18.38 4.33 2.87
N GLU A 32 17.38 4.76 2.10
CA GLU A 32 17.50 5.78 1.05
C GLU A 32 17.23 7.21 1.54
N GLY A 33 17.05 7.39 2.85
CA GLY A 33 16.89 8.70 3.48
C GLY A 33 15.44 9.15 3.71
N ALA A 34 14.45 8.26 3.55
CA ALA A 34 13.09 8.55 4.03
C ALA A 34 13.01 8.48 5.56
N ARG A 35 12.09 9.24 6.16
CA ARG A 35 11.76 9.15 7.58
C ARG A 35 10.30 8.77 7.75
N ALA A 36 9.99 7.82 8.62
CA ALA A 36 8.61 7.53 8.98
C ALA A 36 7.96 8.76 9.62
N ALA A 37 6.87 9.25 9.01
CA ALA A 37 6.08 10.37 9.55
C ALA A 37 5.12 9.90 10.66
N ASP A 38 4.71 8.63 10.60
CA ASP A 38 3.87 7.93 11.55
C ASP A 38 4.16 6.42 11.50
N HIS A 39 3.50 5.63 12.34
CA HIS A 39 3.46 4.18 12.18
C HIS A 39 2.83 3.79 10.83
N PRO A 40 3.25 2.67 10.21
CA PRO A 40 2.53 2.07 9.08
C PRO A 40 1.08 1.83 9.44
N TRP A 41 0.17 2.15 8.51
CA TRP A 41 -1.26 1.94 8.72
C TRP A 41 -1.68 0.62 8.09
N LEU A 42 -2.16 -0.32 8.90
CA LEU A 42 -2.83 -1.51 8.43
C LEU A 42 -4.31 -1.19 8.16
N VAL A 43 -4.69 -1.14 6.89
CA VAL A 43 -6.01 -0.67 6.44
C VAL A 43 -6.86 -1.86 6.01
N ARG A 44 -7.87 -2.20 6.82
CA ARG A 44 -8.86 -3.23 6.49
C ARG A 44 -9.88 -2.68 5.48
N LEU A 45 -10.13 -3.43 4.42
CA LEU A 45 -11.10 -3.12 3.37
C LEU A 45 -12.36 -3.99 3.53
N ASN A 46 -13.22 -4.04 2.52
CA ASN A 46 -14.49 -4.78 2.58
C ASN A 46 -14.28 -6.26 2.98
N PRO A 47 -14.77 -6.70 4.16
CA PRO A 47 -14.55 -8.06 4.63
C PRO A 47 -15.28 -9.11 3.79
N ASN A 48 -16.26 -8.71 2.98
CA ASN A 48 -17.05 -9.58 2.13
C ASN A 48 -16.45 -9.74 0.71
N CYS A 49 -15.30 -9.12 0.42
CA CYS A 49 -14.64 -9.25 -0.87
C CYS A 49 -14.33 -10.74 -1.17
N PRO A 50 -14.76 -11.29 -2.31
CA PRO A 50 -14.53 -12.70 -2.65
C PRO A 50 -13.08 -12.98 -3.08
N TYR A 51 -12.35 -11.95 -3.53
CA TYR A 51 -10.98 -12.05 -4.03
C TYR A 51 -9.91 -11.93 -2.95
N LYS A 52 -10.31 -11.75 -1.68
CA LYS A 52 -9.37 -11.52 -0.58
C LYS A 52 -8.52 -12.75 -0.25
N THR A 53 -7.24 -12.52 0.05
CA THR A 53 -6.50 -13.39 0.97
C THR A 53 -7.04 -13.22 2.41
N ARG A 54 -6.50 -13.90 3.41
CA ARG A 54 -7.06 -13.82 4.78
C ARG A 54 -6.99 -12.37 5.31
N GLY A 55 -8.17 -11.76 5.42
CA GLY A 55 -8.36 -10.50 6.14
C GLY A 55 -8.42 -9.22 5.31
N ASN A 56 -8.33 -9.27 3.97
CA ASN A 56 -8.48 -8.15 3.04
C ASN A 56 -7.88 -6.82 3.54
N ALA A 57 -6.56 -6.72 3.57
CA ALA A 57 -5.87 -5.59 4.18
C ALA A 57 -4.69 -5.10 3.37
N ALA A 58 -4.67 -3.80 3.11
CA ALA A 58 -3.56 -3.08 2.52
C ALA A 58 -2.75 -2.34 3.60
N VAL A 59 -1.53 -1.91 3.27
CA VAL A 59 -0.69 -1.12 4.17
C VAL A 59 -0.36 0.23 3.56
N CYS A 60 -0.47 1.30 4.35
CA CYS A 60 0.07 2.62 4.01
C CYS A 60 1.36 2.88 4.79
N LEU A 61 2.36 3.44 4.12
CA LEU A 61 3.59 3.97 4.72
C LEU A 61 3.58 5.51 4.60
N PRO A 62 3.28 6.25 5.68
CA PRO A 62 3.44 7.70 5.73
C PRO A 62 4.93 8.05 5.90
N LEU A 63 5.52 8.70 4.90
CA LEU A 63 6.95 9.00 4.84
C LEU A 63 7.23 10.47 4.57
N GLU A 64 8.16 11.06 5.32
CA GLU A 64 8.84 12.29 4.95
C GLU A 64 10.01 11.96 4.03
N VAL A 65 10.02 12.55 2.83
CA VAL A 65 11.04 12.31 1.80
C VAL A 65 11.51 13.63 1.20
N GLU A 66 12.82 13.83 1.01
CA GLU A 66 13.31 14.96 0.21
C GLU A 66 12.83 14.83 -1.24
N ARG A 67 12.37 15.92 -1.87
CA ARG A 67 11.83 15.85 -3.25
C ARG A 67 12.84 15.25 -4.24
N SER A 68 14.12 15.60 -4.10
CA SER A 68 15.23 15.07 -4.91
C SER A 68 15.61 13.61 -4.60
N GLY A 69 15.13 13.06 -3.50
CA GLY A 69 15.38 11.67 -3.07
C GLY A 69 14.23 10.72 -3.38
N PHE A 70 13.08 11.22 -3.85
CA PHE A 70 11.87 10.41 -4.05
C PHE A 70 12.10 9.20 -4.95
N ASP A 71 12.76 9.38 -6.10
CA ASP A 71 12.96 8.28 -7.06
C ASP A 71 13.76 7.12 -6.46
N ARG A 72 14.76 7.41 -5.62
CA ARG A 72 15.53 6.36 -4.91
C ARG A 72 14.68 5.62 -3.89
N VAL A 73 13.90 6.35 -3.10
CA VAL A 73 12.97 5.78 -2.12
C VAL A 73 11.92 4.91 -2.82
N TRP A 74 11.35 5.39 -3.93
CA TRP A 74 10.37 4.68 -4.72
C TRP A 74 10.92 3.38 -5.30
N GLU A 75 12.10 3.42 -5.92
CA GLU A 75 12.73 2.22 -6.46
C GLU A 75 13.16 1.23 -5.36
N ALA A 76 13.60 1.71 -4.19
CA ALA A 76 13.89 0.83 -3.06
C ALA A 76 12.63 0.10 -2.55
N VAL A 77 11.50 0.81 -2.44
CA VAL A 77 10.21 0.19 -2.08
C VAL A 77 9.78 -0.82 -3.14
N LEU A 78 9.77 -0.44 -4.42
CA LEU A 78 9.37 -1.34 -5.50
C LEU A 78 10.31 -2.54 -5.62
N GLY A 79 11.60 -2.37 -5.40
CA GLY A 79 12.59 -3.45 -5.37
C GLY A 79 12.22 -4.50 -4.33
N VAL A 80 11.88 -4.09 -3.12
CA VAL A 80 11.42 -5.00 -2.06
C VAL A 80 10.13 -5.71 -2.43
N VAL A 81 9.15 -4.99 -2.98
CA VAL A 81 7.87 -5.60 -3.39
C VAL A 81 8.11 -6.64 -4.49
N ARG A 82 8.91 -6.32 -5.51
CA ARG A 82 9.25 -7.25 -6.60
C ARG A 82 10.04 -8.47 -6.12
N GLU A 83 10.93 -8.30 -5.13
CA GLU A 83 11.73 -9.39 -4.56
C GLU A 83 10.89 -10.32 -3.68
N LEU A 84 9.99 -9.77 -2.86
CA LEU A 84 9.32 -10.53 -1.81
C LEU A 84 7.89 -10.94 -2.14
N ALA A 85 7.23 -10.30 -3.10
CA ALA A 85 5.86 -10.67 -3.46
C ALA A 85 5.83 -12.05 -4.13
N GLU A 86 4.77 -12.79 -3.87
CA GLU A 86 4.55 -14.15 -4.38
C GLU A 86 3.98 -14.13 -5.81
N LEU A 87 4.61 -13.39 -6.72
CA LEU A 87 4.11 -13.12 -8.09
C LEU A 87 3.83 -14.41 -8.88
N GLU A 88 4.71 -15.40 -8.77
CA GLU A 88 4.55 -16.69 -9.46
C GLU A 88 3.47 -17.59 -8.82
N ASN A 89 2.98 -17.23 -7.64
CA ASN A 89 2.00 -18.01 -6.86
C ASN A 89 0.65 -17.28 -6.75
N GLY A 90 0.37 -16.33 -7.64
CA GLY A 90 -0.94 -15.71 -7.81
C GLY A 90 -1.16 -14.39 -7.06
N ALA A 91 -0.13 -13.82 -6.44
CA ALA A 91 -0.21 -12.46 -5.89
C ALA A 91 -0.28 -11.44 -7.04
N ASP A 92 -1.14 -10.43 -6.92
CA ASP A 92 -1.33 -9.38 -7.92
C ASP A 92 -1.08 -7.96 -7.35
N PRO A 93 0.17 -7.69 -6.89
CA PRO A 93 0.44 -6.54 -6.05
C PRO A 93 0.24 -5.21 -6.74
N GLY A 94 -0.20 -4.25 -5.94
CA GLY A 94 -0.26 -2.83 -6.31
C GLY A 94 0.52 -1.98 -5.33
N VAL A 95 1.19 -0.96 -5.86
CA VAL A 95 1.91 0.04 -5.09
C VAL A 95 1.59 1.41 -5.65
N ALA A 96 1.23 2.38 -4.80
CA ALA A 96 0.96 3.74 -5.25
C ALA A 96 1.42 4.76 -4.22
N ALA A 97 2.13 5.79 -4.66
CA ALA A 97 2.64 6.88 -3.82
C ALA A 97 1.90 8.18 -4.11
N PHE A 98 1.27 8.74 -3.08
CA PHE A 98 0.53 10.01 -3.19
C PHE A 98 1.16 11.09 -2.32
N PRO A 99 1.22 12.35 -2.80
CA PRO A 99 1.60 13.46 -1.94
C PRO A 99 0.43 13.84 -1.02
N GLU A 100 0.71 14.41 0.16
CA GLU A 100 -0.30 14.79 1.16
C GLU A 100 -1.45 15.64 0.55
N GLU A 101 -1.12 16.62 -0.29
CA GLU A 101 -2.10 17.51 -0.92
C GLU A 101 -3.16 16.79 -1.76
N ASN A 102 -2.89 15.58 -2.24
CA ASN A 102 -3.80 14.82 -3.10
C ASN A 102 -4.63 13.78 -2.34
N ARG A 103 -4.35 13.51 -1.06
CA ARG A 103 -5.06 12.46 -0.31
C ARG A 103 -6.55 12.71 -0.14
N GLY A 104 -6.97 13.97 -0.07
CA GLY A 104 -8.38 14.33 0.00
C GLY A 104 -9.20 13.79 -1.19
N HIS A 105 -8.59 13.60 -2.35
CA HIS A 105 -9.26 13.00 -3.52
C HIS A 105 -9.50 11.50 -3.38
N LEU A 106 -8.76 10.82 -2.51
CA LEU A 106 -8.82 9.37 -2.33
C LEU A 106 -9.78 8.94 -1.20
N GLU A 107 -10.14 9.86 -0.30
CA GLU A 107 -10.94 9.53 0.90
C GLU A 107 -12.28 8.88 0.54
N ARG A 108 -12.98 9.42 -0.46
CA ARG A 108 -14.24 8.83 -0.94
C ARG A 108 -14.03 7.41 -1.49
N PHE A 109 -12.92 7.19 -2.19
CA PHE A 109 -12.57 5.88 -2.74
C PHE A 109 -12.28 4.88 -1.60
N TYR A 110 -11.50 5.30 -0.59
CA TYR A 110 -11.25 4.50 0.60
C TYR A 110 -12.56 4.04 1.27
N PHE A 111 -13.49 4.96 1.57
CA PHE A 111 -14.74 4.58 2.21
C PHE A 111 -15.60 3.62 1.37
N ARG A 112 -15.55 3.73 0.04
CA ARG A 112 -16.21 2.78 -0.86
C ARG A 112 -15.52 1.42 -0.84
N ALA A 113 -14.20 1.37 -0.93
CA ALA A 113 -13.42 0.12 -0.85
C ALA A 113 -13.64 -0.64 0.48
N VAL A 114 -14.03 0.06 1.56
CA VAL A 114 -14.42 -0.56 2.84
C VAL A 114 -15.85 -1.13 2.81
N ARG A 115 -16.78 -0.54 2.04
CA ARG A 115 -18.23 -0.79 2.14
C ARG A 115 -18.81 -1.61 0.98
N GLU A 116 -18.19 -1.55 -0.19
CA GLU A 116 -18.70 -2.14 -1.42
C GLU A 116 -17.56 -2.73 -2.27
N MET A 117 -17.90 -3.33 -3.41
CA MET A 117 -16.91 -3.73 -4.41
C MET A 117 -16.63 -2.53 -5.31
N VAL A 118 -15.35 -2.27 -5.56
CA VAL A 118 -14.88 -1.19 -6.43
C VAL A 118 -14.08 -1.78 -7.58
N GLU A 119 -14.16 -1.15 -8.74
CA GLU A 119 -13.46 -1.61 -9.94
C GLU A 119 -12.00 -1.17 -9.96
N VAL A 120 -11.15 -1.95 -10.63
CA VAL A 120 -9.70 -1.67 -10.72
C VAL A 120 -9.46 -0.38 -11.50
N GLU A 121 -10.25 -0.14 -12.54
CA GLU A 121 -10.19 1.03 -13.40
C GLU A 121 -10.37 2.33 -12.61
N GLU A 122 -11.27 2.34 -11.62
CA GLU A 122 -11.47 3.51 -10.76
C GLU A 122 -10.21 3.84 -9.94
N ALA A 123 -9.53 2.82 -9.44
CA ALA A 123 -8.27 3.01 -8.72
C ALA A 123 -7.15 3.49 -9.64
N LEU A 124 -7.09 2.97 -10.88
CA LEU A 124 -6.12 3.40 -11.88
C LEU A 124 -6.33 4.85 -12.29
N GLU A 125 -7.56 5.29 -12.53
CA GLU A 125 -7.88 6.69 -12.84
C GLU A 125 -7.41 7.64 -11.73
N LEU A 126 -7.58 7.24 -10.47
CA LEU A 126 -7.08 8.01 -9.32
C LEU A 126 -5.56 8.02 -9.26
N ALA A 127 -4.90 6.88 -9.49
CA ALA A 127 -3.44 6.79 -9.50
C ALA A 127 -2.83 7.63 -10.63
N GLU A 128 -3.34 7.52 -11.85
CA GLU A 128 -2.88 8.30 -13.01
C GLU A 128 -3.04 9.81 -12.81
N ARG A 129 -4.12 10.23 -12.14
CA ARG A 129 -4.40 11.66 -11.94
C ARG A 129 -3.65 12.26 -10.76
N TYR A 130 -3.46 11.50 -9.67
CA TYR A 130 -3.08 12.06 -8.38
C TYR A 130 -1.81 11.48 -7.76
N ALA A 131 -1.29 10.35 -8.25
CA ALA A 131 -0.08 9.75 -7.70
C ALA A 131 1.19 10.48 -8.18
N LEU A 132 2.23 10.44 -7.36
CA LEU A 132 3.60 10.74 -7.79
C LEU A 132 4.16 9.62 -8.66
N ALA A 133 3.84 8.38 -8.28
CA ALA A 133 4.20 7.17 -8.99
C ALA A 133 3.27 6.02 -8.56
N PHE A 134 3.06 5.07 -9.46
CA PHE A 134 2.37 3.83 -9.13
C PHE A 134 2.91 2.67 -9.97
N TRP A 135 2.72 1.47 -9.47
CA TRP A 135 3.08 0.22 -10.14
C TRP A 135 2.03 -0.84 -9.81
N ARG A 136 1.79 -1.72 -10.77
CA ARG A 136 0.92 -2.88 -10.62
C ARG A 136 1.53 -4.09 -11.31
N HIS A 137 1.31 -5.26 -10.74
CA HIS A 137 1.49 -6.53 -11.45
C HIS A 137 0.22 -6.89 -12.22
N GLY A 138 0.28 -7.95 -13.05
CA GLY A 138 -0.88 -8.69 -13.57
C GLY A 138 -2.12 -7.87 -13.96
N GLU A 139 -3.27 -8.28 -13.42
CA GLU A 139 -4.55 -7.57 -13.58
C GLU A 139 -4.58 -6.29 -12.75
N GLY A 140 -3.68 -6.16 -11.79
CA GLY A 140 -3.47 -4.98 -10.96
C GLY A 140 -4.48 -4.82 -9.83
N ARG A 141 -5.11 -5.89 -9.35
CA ARG A 141 -6.14 -5.79 -8.29
C ARG A 141 -5.61 -5.18 -7.00
N GLY A 142 -4.35 -5.43 -6.63
CA GLY A 142 -3.72 -4.80 -5.48
C GLY A 142 -3.67 -3.26 -5.57
N ILE A 143 -3.85 -2.65 -6.74
CA ILE A 143 -3.88 -1.19 -6.86
C ILE A 143 -5.08 -0.59 -6.13
N VAL A 144 -6.20 -1.33 -6.06
CA VAL A 144 -7.39 -0.92 -5.30
C VAL A 144 -7.03 -0.71 -3.83
N GLY A 145 -6.37 -1.69 -3.23
CA GLY A 145 -5.99 -1.59 -1.83
C GLY A 145 -4.87 -0.59 -1.58
N ALA A 146 -3.89 -0.48 -2.48
CA ALA A 146 -2.85 0.53 -2.38
C ALA A 146 -3.42 1.96 -2.38
N VAL A 147 -4.32 2.27 -3.31
CA VAL A 147 -4.98 3.59 -3.40
C VAL A 147 -5.88 3.82 -2.18
N ALA A 148 -6.66 2.82 -1.76
CA ALA A 148 -7.50 2.92 -0.58
C ALA A 148 -6.68 3.14 0.70
N ALA A 149 -5.54 2.45 0.86
CA ALA A 149 -4.65 2.61 1.99
C ALA A 149 -4.04 4.02 2.06
N ALA A 150 -3.58 4.56 0.93
CA ALA A 150 -3.07 5.94 0.87
C ALA A 150 -4.17 6.98 1.18
N GLY A 151 -5.42 6.70 0.79
CA GLY A 151 -6.59 7.52 1.10
C GLY A 151 -7.21 7.31 2.49
N ALA A 152 -6.65 6.44 3.32
CA ALA A 152 -7.26 6.08 4.60
C ALA A 152 -7.33 7.25 5.57
N SER A 153 -8.50 7.44 6.20
CA SER A 153 -8.76 8.52 7.15
C SER A 153 -8.57 8.02 8.59
N VAL A 154 -7.34 8.12 9.11
CA VAL A 154 -6.94 7.59 10.43
C VAL A 154 -7.40 8.43 11.64
N GLY A 155 -8.09 9.55 11.41
CA GLY A 155 -8.41 10.53 12.46
C GLY A 155 -9.65 10.25 13.30
N THR A 156 -10.44 9.21 12.99
CA THR A 156 -11.76 9.01 13.63
C THR A 156 -11.86 7.76 14.51
N LEU A 157 -11.34 6.61 14.06
CA LEU A 157 -11.36 5.33 14.79
C LEU A 157 -10.17 4.46 14.37
N THR A 158 -9.13 4.42 15.20
CA THR A 158 -7.94 3.58 14.98
C THR A 158 -7.59 2.78 16.22
N THR A 159 -6.93 1.64 16.01
CA THR A 159 -6.37 0.79 17.06
C THR A 159 -4.94 0.43 16.71
N TYR A 160 -4.12 0.16 17.72
CA TYR A 160 -2.76 -0.32 17.51
C TYR A 160 -2.73 -1.85 17.41
N GLU A 161 -1.93 -2.37 16.48
CA GLU A 161 -1.66 -3.80 16.30
C GLU A 161 -0.14 -4.01 16.24
N LEU A 162 0.42 -4.74 17.22
CA LEU A 162 1.84 -5.09 17.24
C LEU A 162 2.03 -6.44 16.54
N LEU A 163 2.80 -6.44 15.45
CA LEU A 163 3.10 -7.63 14.66
C LEU A 163 4.54 -8.09 14.89
N ALA A 164 4.71 -9.33 15.35
CA ALA A 164 6.01 -9.98 15.50
C ALA A 164 6.21 -11.02 14.38
N TYR A 165 7.28 -10.88 13.61
CA TYR A 165 7.59 -11.79 12.51
C TYR A 165 8.58 -12.88 12.94
N ARG A 166 8.35 -14.10 12.45
CA ARG A 166 9.24 -15.25 12.69
C ARG A 166 10.50 -15.13 11.85
N ARG A 167 11.61 -15.67 12.36
CA ARG A 167 12.79 -15.92 11.52
C ARG A 167 12.45 -17.01 10.48
N ARG A 168 12.99 -16.86 9.28
CA ARG A 168 13.01 -17.94 8.29
C ARG A 168 13.91 -19.08 8.77
#